data_AF-A0A956TDZ1-F1
#
_entry.id   AF-A0A956TDZ1-F1
#
_cell.length_a   1.000
_cell.length_b   1.000
_cell.length_c   1.000
_cell.angle_alpha   90.00
_cell.angle_beta   90.00
_cell.angle_gamma   90.00
#
_symmetry.space_group_name_H-M   'P 1'
#
loop_
_entity.id
_entity.type
_entity.pdbx_description
1 polymer ?
#
loop_
_entity_poly.entity_id
_entity_poly.type
_entity_poly.pdbx_seq_one_letter_code
_entity_poly.pdbx_strand_id
1 'polypeptide(L)'
;MRARRFVLEDDEGGVRAQLQSAGNGAVAMTFHDTAGKLGALIGLDPKQAPTLALLHDGKMKASLDLDKESGQPSLTLQGPADSKVTVGFNGQHQAGVDIHDQAGRLRLRISVAPDGATEVALYDNKGYVRESLKRA
;
A
#
# COMPACT_ATOMS: atom_id res chain seq x y z
N MET A 1 -13.80 -29.98 -4.24
CA MET A 1 -12.64 -29.72 -5.12
C MET A 1 -11.53 -29.06 -4.28
N ARG A 2 -10.26 -29.42 -4.49
CA ARG A 2 -9.09 -28.76 -3.88
C ARG A 2 -8.09 -28.47 -4.99
N ALA A 3 -7.62 -27.22 -5.10
CA ALA A 3 -6.64 -26.81 -6.10
C ALA A 3 -5.67 -25.80 -5.48
N ARG A 4 -4.43 -25.78 -5.97
CA ARG A 4 -3.45 -24.74 -5.64
C ARG A 4 -3.55 -23.52 -6.54
N ARG A 5 -4.36 -23.62 -7.61
CA ARG A 5 -4.47 -22.64 -8.67
C ARG A 5 -5.82 -22.75 -9.38
N PHE A 6 -6.48 -21.61 -9.56
CA PHE A 6 -7.57 -21.41 -10.52
C PHE A 6 -7.13 -20.34 -11.50
N VAL A 7 -7.41 -20.54 -12.80
CA VAL A 7 -7.05 -19.62 -13.88
C VAL A 7 -8.34 -19.30 -14.64
N LEU A 8 -8.58 -18.00 -14.85
CA LEU A 8 -9.57 -17.49 -15.78
C LEU A 8 -8.81 -17.07 -17.04
N GLU A 9 -9.17 -17.64 -18.18
CA GLU A 9 -8.66 -17.30 -19.50
C GLU A 9 -9.76 -16.57 -20.28
N ASP A 10 -9.37 -15.73 -21.24
CA ASP A 10 -10.27 -15.21 -22.26
C ASP A 10 -10.42 -16.20 -23.44
N ASP A 11 -11.23 -15.83 -24.44
CA ASP A 11 -11.48 -16.65 -25.64
C ASP A 11 -10.22 -16.86 -26.51
N GLU A 12 -9.19 -16.04 -26.34
CA GLU A 12 -7.90 -16.13 -27.04
C GLU A 12 -6.87 -16.96 -26.24
N GLY A 13 -7.24 -17.47 -25.06
CA GLY A 13 -6.37 -18.21 -24.14
C GLY A 13 -5.48 -17.32 -23.25
N GLY A 14 -5.70 -16.01 -23.26
CA GLY A 14 -5.00 -15.05 -22.41
C GLY A 14 -5.47 -15.12 -20.96
N VAL A 15 -4.53 -15.23 -20.00
CA VAL A 15 -4.86 -15.23 -18.57
C VAL A 15 -5.41 -13.86 -18.15
N ARG A 16 -6.60 -13.84 -17.55
CA ARG A 16 -7.29 -12.64 -17.04
C ARG A 16 -7.32 -12.54 -15.53
N ALA A 17 -7.44 -13.68 -14.86
CA ALA A 17 -7.32 -13.73 -13.41
C ALA A 17 -6.75 -15.06 -12.95
N GLN A 18 -6.09 -15.05 -11.80
CA GLN A 18 -5.56 -16.26 -11.19
C GLN A 18 -5.71 -16.20 -9.67
N LEU A 19 -6.33 -17.20 -9.06
CA LEU A 19 -6.28 -17.42 -7.61
C LEU A 19 -5.23 -18.50 -7.34
N GLN A 20 -4.18 -18.19 -6.58
CA GLN A 20 -3.15 -19.16 -6.26
C GLN A 20 -2.56 -19.00 -4.85
N SER A 21 -2.12 -20.12 -4.28
CA SER A 21 -1.24 -20.16 -3.12
C SER A 21 0.21 -20.33 -3.58
N ALA A 22 1.10 -19.45 -3.18
CA ALA A 22 2.53 -19.54 -3.42
C ALA A 22 3.23 -20.38 -2.33
N GLY A 23 4.36 -21.00 -2.68
CA GLY A 23 5.13 -21.84 -1.76
C GLY A 23 5.74 -21.10 -0.57
N ASN A 24 5.80 -19.76 -0.63
CA ASN A 24 6.28 -18.88 0.44
C ASN A 24 5.17 -18.43 1.41
N GLY A 25 3.96 -18.99 1.30
CA GLY A 25 2.83 -18.64 2.15
C GLY A 25 1.94 -17.50 1.63
N ALA A 26 2.37 -16.78 0.59
CA ALA A 26 1.49 -15.78 -0.02
C ALA A 26 0.29 -16.44 -0.70
N VAL A 27 -0.87 -15.79 -0.63
CA VAL A 27 -2.09 -16.22 -1.33
C VAL A 27 -2.65 -15.00 -2.01
N ALA A 28 -2.86 -15.06 -3.33
CA ALA A 28 -3.36 -13.91 -4.06
C ALA A 28 -4.33 -14.31 -5.16
N MET A 29 -5.31 -13.45 -5.38
CA MET A 29 -6.03 -13.33 -6.64
C MET A 29 -5.41 -12.18 -7.44
N THR A 30 -4.90 -12.46 -8.63
CA THR A 30 -4.31 -11.48 -9.54
C THR A 30 -5.23 -11.22 -10.72
N PHE A 31 -5.15 -10.02 -11.29
CA PHE A 31 -5.88 -9.60 -12.48
C PHE A 31 -4.90 -9.05 -13.52
N HIS A 32 -5.07 -9.46 -14.76
CA HIS A 32 -4.15 -9.17 -15.85
C HIS A 32 -4.84 -8.39 -16.98
N ASP A 33 -4.11 -7.47 -17.61
CA ASP A 33 -4.58 -6.74 -18.80
C ASP A 33 -4.54 -7.61 -20.07
N THR A 34 -4.94 -7.05 -21.22
CA THR A 34 -4.92 -7.75 -22.52
C THR A 34 -3.54 -8.09 -23.03
N ALA A 35 -2.49 -7.47 -22.49
CA ALA A 35 -1.11 -7.83 -22.77
C ALA A 35 -0.55 -8.85 -21.76
N GLY A 36 -1.37 -9.34 -20.82
CA GLY A 36 -0.98 -10.28 -19.77
C GLY A 36 -0.26 -9.63 -18.57
N LYS A 37 -0.14 -8.29 -18.54
CA LYS A 37 0.54 -7.59 -17.43
C LYS A 37 -0.36 -7.52 -16.21
N LEU A 38 0.23 -7.70 -15.04
CA LEU A 38 -0.47 -7.58 -13.76
C LEU A 38 -0.98 -6.15 -13.55
N GLY A 39 -2.30 -5.99 -13.41
CA GLY A 39 -2.96 -4.71 -13.17
C GLY A 39 -3.53 -4.56 -11.76
N ALA A 40 -3.89 -5.67 -11.10
CA ALA A 40 -4.34 -5.65 -9.72
C ALA A 40 -4.05 -6.95 -8.99
N LEU A 41 -3.94 -6.89 -7.67
CA LEU A 41 -3.97 -8.08 -6.81
C LEU A 41 -4.76 -7.82 -5.54
N ILE A 42 -5.34 -8.88 -4.99
CA ILE A 42 -5.89 -8.93 -3.64
C ILE A 42 -5.38 -10.20 -2.98
N GLY A 43 -4.86 -10.11 -1.76
CA GLY A 43 -4.27 -11.27 -1.13
C GLY A 43 -3.61 -11.02 0.21
N LEU A 44 -2.82 -12.01 0.59
CA LEU A 44 -1.96 -12.04 1.77
C LEU A 44 -0.51 -12.14 1.29
N ASP A 45 0.35 -11.28 1.83
CA ASP A 45 1.79 -11.39 1.61
C ASP A 45 2.39 -12.64 2.31
N PRO A 46 3.68 -12.95 2.13
CA PRO A 46 4.31 -14.08 2.83
C PRO A 46 4.24 -13.98 4.36
N LYS A 47 4.12 -12.78 4.91
CA LYS A 47 3.93 -12.54 6.35
C LYS A 47 2.46 -12.65 6.76
N GLN A 48 1.52 -12.90 5.84
CA GLN A 48 0.08 -12.91 6.06
C GLN A 48 -0.53 -11.53 6.30
N ALA A 49 0.13 -10.45 5.87
CA ALA A 49 -0.45 -9.11 5.86
C ALA A 49 -1.44 -8.98 4.68
N PRO A 50 -2.72 -8.61 4.92
CA PRO A 50 -3.68 -8.33 3.86
C PRO A 50 -3.30 -7.12 3.01
N THR A 51 -3.47 -7.27 1.70
CA THR A 51 -3.23 -6.20 0.72
C THR A 51 -4.24 -6.24 -0.43
N LEU A 52 -4.61 -5.07 -0.91
CA LEU A 52 -5.19 -4.84 -2.23
C LEU A 52 -4.29 -3.85 -2.94
N ALA A 53 -3.75 -4.21 -4.10
CA ALA A 53 -2.84 -3.35 -4.85
C ALA A 53 -3.29 -3.16 -6.30
N LEU A 54 -3.10 -1.94 -6.80
CA LEU A 54 -3.21 -1.59 -8.21
C LEU A 54 -1.82 -1.38 -8.79
N LEU A 55 -1.59 -1.94 -9.96
CA LEU A 55 -0.30 -1.96 -10.64
C LEU A 55 -0.43 -1.39 -12.05
N HIS A 56 0.66 -0.80 -12.52
CA HIS A 56 0.82 -0.38 -13.90
C HIS A 56 2.23 -0.75 -14.35
N ASP A 57 2.34 -1.50 -15.45
CA ASP A 57 3.62 -2.02 -15.94
C ASP A 57 4.44 -2.77 -14.88
N GLY A 58 3.76 -3.58 -14.05
CA GLY A 58 4.37 -4.36 -12.97
C GLY A 58 4.83 -3.53 -11.77
N LYS A 59 4.62 -2.21 -11.76
CA LYS A 59 4.90 -1.33 -10.61
C LYS A 59 3.64 -1.04 -9.84
N MET A 60 3.70 -1.15 -8.52
CA MET A 60 2.61 -0.73 -7.65
C MET A 60 2.35 0.78 -7.80
N LYS A 61 1.09 1.16 -7.90
CA LYS A 61 0.65 2.56 -8.04
C LYS A 61 -0.24 2.97 -6.88
N ALA A 62 -1.01 2.03 -6.34
CA ALA A 62 -1.76 2.22 -5.12
C ALA A 62 -1.85 0.91 -4.34
N SER A 63 -1.92 0.99 -3.02
CA SER A 63 -2.19 -0.16 -2.16
C SER A 63 -3.07 0.23 -0.97
N LEU A 64 -3.97 -0.67 -0.59
CA LEU A 64 -4.66 -0.67 0.69
C LEU A 64 -4.15 -1.87 1.47
N ASP A 65 -3.46 -1.59 2.57
CA ASP A 65 -2.73 -2.59 3.35
C ASP A 65 -3.22 -2.57 4.80
N LEU A 66 -3.21 -3.73 5.45
CA LEU A 66 -3.35 -3.83 6.91
C LEU A 66 -1.99 -4.18 7.51
N ASP A 67 -1.54 -3.41 8.48
CA ASP A 67 -0.42 -3.80 9.32
C ASP A 67 -0.77 -5.09 10.06
N LYS A 68 0.13 -6.08 10.00
CA LYS A 68 -0.16 -7.42 10.53
C LYS A 68 -0.32 -7.43 12.05
N GLU A 69 0.47 -6.62 12.75
CA GLU A 69 0.54 -6.67 14.21
C GLU A 69 -0.57 -5.84 14.85
N SER A 70 -0.78 -4.63 14.34
CA SER A 70 -1.77 -3.68 14.87
C SER A 70 -3.14 -3.77 14.18
N GLY A 71 -3.22 -4.41 13.01
CA GLY A 71 -4.43 -4.42 12.18
C GLY A 71 -4.76 -3.06 11.55
N GLN A 72 -3.88 -2.08 11.69
CA GLN A 72 -4.13 -0.72 11.24
C GLN A 72 -4.12 -0.61 9.71
N PRO A 73 -5.13 0.04 9.11
CA PRO A 73 -5.18 0.23 7.67
C PRO A 73 -4.30 1.39 7.22
N SER A 74 -3.73 1.24 6.02
CA SER A 74 -3.09 2.33 5.28
C SER A 74 -3.41 2.26 3.80
N LEU A 75 -3.66 3.42 3.20
CA LEU A 75 -3.73 3.63 1.76
C LEU A 75 -2.43 4.32 1.32
N THR A 76 -1.68 3.70 0.43
CA THR A 76 -0.49 4.30 -0.17
C THR A 76 -0.72 4.57 -1.64
N LEU A 77 -0.37 5.77 -2.10
CA LEU A 77 -0.34 6.18 -3.51
C LEU A 77 1.11 6.46 -3.92
N GLN A 78 1.59 5.77 -4.96
CA GLN A 78 2.95 5.90 -5.45
C GLN A 78 3.02 6.88 -6.62
N GLY A 79 3.69 8.00 -6.41
CA GLY A 79 3.94 9.05 -7.39
C GLY A 79 5.15 8.76 -8.30
N PRO A 80 5.59 9.77 -9.06
CA PRO A 80 6.80 9.68 -9.88
C PRO A 80 8.06 9.49 -9.03
N ALA A 81 9.03 8.76 -9.58
CA ALA A 81 10.36 8.52 -8.98
C ALA A 81 10.29 8.13 -7.49
N ASP A 82 9.36 7.24 -7.14
CA ASP A 82 9.21 6.66 -5.79
C ASP A 82 8.77 7.63 -4.68
N SER A 83 8.34 8.85 -5.03
CA SER A 83 7.54 9.67 -4.11
C SER A 83 6.25 8.94 -3.74
N LYS A 84 5.72 9.19 -2.54
CA LYS A 84 4.47 8.55 -2.09
C LYS A 84 3.67 9.42 -1.14
N VAL A 85 2.37 9.20 -1.15
CA VAL A 85 1.44 9.71 -0.15
C VAL A 85 0.85 8.50 0.57
N THR A 86 0.84 8.53 1.90
CA THR A 86 0.21 7.50 2.71
C THR A 86 -0.87 8.15 3.58
N VAL A 87 -2.06 7.56 3.60
CA VAL A 87 -3.17 7.92 4.48
C VAL A 87 -3.47 6.72 5.35
N GLY A 88 -3.47 6.85 6.66
CA GLY A 88 -3.72 5.71 7.53
C GLY A 88 -3.33 6.01 8.96
N PHE A 89 -2.92 4.97 9.66
CA PHE A 89 -2.44 5.06 11.03
C PHE A 89 -0.96 4.73 11.08
N ASN A 90 -0.21 5.43 11.95
CA ASN A 90 1.17 5.08 12.22
C ASN A 90 1.26 4.09 13.40
N GLY A 91 2.44 3.52 13.64
CA GLY A 91 2.67 2.56 14.75
C GLY A 91 2.34 3.08 16.17
N GLN A 92 1.98 4.36 16.32
CA GLN A 92 1.49 4.96 17.56
C GLN A 92 -0.03 5.21 17.56
N HIS A 93 -0.77 4.59 16.63
CA HIS A 93 -2.22 4.76 16.45
C HIS A 93 -2.64 6.19 16.08
N GLN A 94 -1.71 7.02 15.62
CA GLN A 94 -2.05 8.36 15.15
C GLN A 94 -2.56 8.26 13.71
N ALA A 95 -3.77 8.73 13.49
CA ALA A 95 -4.30 8.87 12.14
C ALA A 95 -3.56 10.01 11.43
N GLY A 96 -3.24 9.86 10.15
CA GLY A 96 -2.58 10.93 9.43
C GLY A 96 -2.42 10.72 7.93
N VAL A 97 -1.89 11.78 7.32
CA VAL A 97 -1.47 11.86 5.92
C VAL A 97 0.02 12.22 5.91
N ASP A 98 0.81 11.34 5.31
CA ASP A 98 2.26 11.49 5.19
C ASP A 98 2.65 11.61 3.71
N ILE A 99 3.39 12.67 3.36
CA ILE A 99 3.97 12.86 2.03
C ILE A 99 5.47 12.61 2.11
N HIS A 100 5.96 11.71 1.27
CA HIS A 100 7.37 11.33 1.18
C HIS A 100 7.96 11.74 -0.16
N ASP A 101 9.23 12.15 -0.14
CA ASP A 101 10.00 12.39 -1.35
C ASP A 101 10.48 11.10 -2.03
N GLN A 102 11.17 11.27 -3.14
CA GLN A 102 11.73 10.19 -3.98
C GLN A 102 12.76 9.31 -3.26
N ALA A 103 13.38 9.80 -2.18
CA ALA A 103 14.29 9.02 -1.35
C ALA A 103 13.56 8.35 -0.17
N GLY A 104 12.22 8.40 -0.15
CA GLY A 104 11.40 7.86 0.93
C GLY A 104 11.40 8.71 2.20
N ARG A 105 11.91 9.94 2.18
CA ARG A 105 11.95 10.82 3.37
C ARG A 105 10.64 11.55 3.54
N LEU A 106 10.09 11.55 4.75
CA LEU A 106 8.92 12.34 5.12
C LEU A 106 9.18 13.82 4.90
N ARG A 107 8.23 14.52 4.26
CA ARG A 107 8.30 15.96 3.92
C ARG A 107 7.16 16.77 4.54
N LEU A 108 5.99 16.16 4.64
CA LEU A 108 4.81 16.72 5.28
C LEU A 108 4.09 15.62 6.05
N ARG A 109 3.65 15.93 7.26
CA ARG A 109 2.68 15.15 8.02
C ARG A 109 1.51 16.02 8.43
N ILE A 110 0.31 15.48 8.31
CA ILE A 110 -0.91 15.99 8.94
C ILE A 110 -1.44 14.85 9.80
N SER A 111 -1.56 15.03 11.11
CA SER A 111 -1.92 13.94 12.01
C SER A 111 -2.86 14.35 13.13
N VAL A 112 -3.59 13.36 13.65
CA VAL A 112 -4.44 13.43 14.84
C VAL A 112 -4.01 12.33 15.79
N ALA A 113 -3.62 12.71 16.99
CA ALA A 113 -3.26 11.80 18.07
C ALA A 113 -4.53 11.21 18.74
N PRO A 114 -4.40 10.09 19.47
CA PRO A 114 -5.55 9.46 20.13
C PRO A 114 -6.30 10.34 21.13
N ASP A 115 -5.61 11.32 21.73
CA ASP A 115 -6.19 12.31 22.64
C ASP A 115 -6.88 13.48 21.91
N GLY A 116 -6.89 13.47 20.57
CA GLY A 116 -7.48 14.50 19.72
C GLY A 116 -6.50 15.60 19.32
N ALA A 117 -5.27 15.62 19.85
CA ALA A 117 -4.30 16.63 19.49
C ALA A 117 -3.96 16.54 17.99
N THR A 118 -3.96 17.69 17.32
CA THR A 118 -3.70 17.78 15.88
C THR A 118 -2.35 18.41 15.60
N GLU A 119 -1.67 17.94 14.56
CA GLU A 119 -0.38 18.46 14.12
C GLU A 119 -0.29 18.54 12.60
N VAL A 120 0.32 19.63 12.11
CA VAL A 120 0.84 19.75 10.75
C VAL A 120 2.34 20.02 10.86
N ALA A 121 3.19 19.13 10.34
CA ALA A 121 4.64 19.23 10.44
C ALA A 121 5.32 19.17 9.07
N LEU A 122 6.27 20.08 8.82
CA LEU A 122 7.12 20.12 7.63
C LEU A 122 8.53 19.66 7.99
N TYR A 123 9.12 18.84 7.12
CA TYR A 123 10.42 18.20 7.36
C TYR A 123 11.47 18.60 6.32
N ASP A 124 12.70 18.79 6.76
CA ASP A 124 13.84 19.07 5.90
C ASP A 124 14.38 17.82 5.19
N ASN A 125 15.46 17.97 4.42
CA ASN A 125 16.09 16.87 3.67
C ASN A 125 16.88 15.88 4.53
N LYS A 126 17.09 16.19 5.81
CA LYS A 126 17.68 15.30 6.81
C LYS A 126 16.61 14.61 7.66
N GLY A 127 15.34 14.97 7.50
CA GLY A 127 14.21 14.42 8.25
C GLY A 127 13.93 15.18 9.56
N TYR A 128 14.52 16.36 9.76
CA TYR A 128 14.23 17.19 10.93
C TYR A 128 13.00 18.07 10.68
N VAL A 129 12.18 18.26 11.71
CA VAL A 129 11.07 19.20 11.69
C VAL A 129 11.62 20.62 11.49
N ARG A 130 11.18 21.29 10.42
CA ARG A 130 11.45 22.72 10.20
C ARG A 130 10.40 23.58 10.85
N GLU A 131 9.14 23.20 10.71
CA GLU A 131 7.99 23.93 11.20
C GLU A 131 6.92 22.94 11.63
N SER A 132 6.20 23.28 12.70
CA SER A 132 5.04 22.51 13.14
C SER A 132 3.96 23.42 13.69
N LEU A 133 2.72 23.21 13.28
CA LEU A 133 1.54 23.79 13.90
C LEU A 133 0.85 22.69 14.72
N LYS A 134 0.69 22.91 16.02
CA LYS A 134 0.04 21.98 16.95
C LYS A 134 -1.20 22.63 17.56
N ARG A 135 -2.26 21.85 17.73
CA ARG A 135 -3.45 22.27 18.47
C ARG A 135 -3.95 21.12 19.34
N ALA A 136 -3.98 21.37 20.65
CA ALA A 136 -4.58 20.51 21.66
C ALA A 136 -6.09 20.78 21.77
#